data_AF-A0A3C1N7R6-F1
#
_entry.id   AF-A0A3C1N7R6-F1
#
_cell.length_a   1.000
_cell.length_b   1.000
_cell.length_c   1.000
_cell.angle_alpha   90.00
_cell.angle_beta   90.00
_cell.angle_gamma   90.00
#
_symmetry.space_group_name_H-M   'P 1'
#
loop_
_entity.id
_entity.type
_entity.pdbx_description
1 polymer ?
#
loop_
_entity_poly.entity_id
_entity_poly.type
_entity_poly.pdbx_seq_one_letter_code
_entity_poly.pdbx_strand_id
1 'polypeptide(L)'
;KFTEVGYVGREVDSIIRDLVEMAVKMSRDEAIERVRTRAEDVAEDRILDALLPPARSSPGLDNGTVAVAPDHDGAARQRFRKLLREGKLDDKEIEIEVTSPTVGVEIMGPPGMEEMTGQLQSMFQNLGGDKKQHRTLTVADAIKILVEEEASNLINEEDLKHEAVRRVEQDGIVFLDELDKIVGRADHQGSDVSREGVQRDLLPLVEGCNVSTRYGMLRTDHILFIASGAFQM
;
A
#
# COMPACT_ATOMS: atom_id res chain seq x y z
N LYS A 1 26.57 -1.55 -4.21
CA LYS A 1 25.40 -2.42 -4.49
C LYS A 1 25.62 -3.35 -5.69
N PHE A 2 26.11 -2.86 -6.85
CA PHE A 2 26.24 -3.67 -8.08
C PHE A 2 27.67 -4.18 -8.38
N THR A 3 28.67 -3.84 -7.56
CA THR A 3 30.09 -4.14 -7.80
C THR A 3 30.71 -5.16 -6.83
N GLU A 4 29.95 -5.64 -5.85
CA GLU A 4 30.46 -6.55 -4.81
C GLU A 4 30.33 -8.02 -5.26
N VAL A 5 31.47 -8.56 -5.71
CA VAL A 5 31.89 -9.97 -5.68
C VAL A 5 30.85 -11.03 -6.06
N GLY A 6 30.99 -11.57 -7.28
CA GLY A 6 30.35 -12.82 -7.67
C GLY A 6 29.11 -12.58 -8.53
N TYR A 7 29.07 -13.32 -9.63
CA TYR A 7 28.12 -13.23 -10.73
C TYR A 7 26.70 -13.68 -10.33
N VAL A 8 26.08 -13.02 -9.35
CA VAL A 8 24.64 -13.15 -8.99
C VAL A 8 24.16 -11.85 -8.30
N GLY A 9 24.68 -10.70 -8.72
CA GLY A 9 24.30 -9.39 -8.16
C GLY A 9 23.00 -8.91 -8.80
N ARG A 10 22.05 -8.44 -7.99
CA ARG A 10 20.73 -7.91 -8.40
C ARG A 10 20.78 -7.20 -9.76
N GLU A 11 19.95 -7.67 -10.70
CA GLU A 11 19.80 -7.07 -12.03
C GLU A 11 19.65 -5.55 -11.92
N VAL A 12 20.29 -4.81 -12.82
CA VAL A 12 20.24 -3.35 -12.89
C VAL A 12 18.79 -2.84 -13.01
N ASP A 13 17.91 -3.65 -13.61
CA ASP A 13 16.45 -3.49 -13.63
C ASP A 13 15.81 -3.27 -12.24
N SER A 14 16.44 -3.77 -11.17
CA SER A 14 15.98 -3.55 -9.80
C SER A 14 15.90 -2.07 -9.43
N ILE A 15 16.69 -1.20 -10.07
CA ILE A 15 16.60 0.25 -9.88
C ILE A 15 15.19 0.75 -10.25
N ILE A 16 14.65 0.28 -11.37
CA ILE A 16 13.33 0.68 -11.86
C ILE A 16 12.22 0.01 -11.04
N ARG A 17 12.41 -1.25 -10.64
CA ARG A 17 11.47 -1.96 -9.74
C ARG A 17 11.37 -1.26 -8.37
N ASP A 18 12.50 -0.86 -7.79
CA ASP A 18 12.55 -0.11 -6.52
C ASP A 18 11.86 1.27 -6.70
N LEU A 19 12.09 1.96 -7.82
CA LEU A 19 11.49 3.27 -8.13
C LEU A 19 9.96 3.21 -8.20
N VAL A 20 9.39 2.21 -8.88
CA VAL A 20 7.93 2.06 -8.98
C VAL A 20 7.29 1.66 -7.65
N GLU A 21 7.98 0.89 -6.80
CA GLU A 21 7.50 0.60 -5.46
C GLU A 21 7.41 1.86 -4.60
N MET A 22 8.40 2.76 -4.68
CA MET A 22 8.35 4.06 -4.01
C MET A 22 7.21 4.92 -4.54
N ALA A 23 7.02 4.97 -5.86
CA ALA A 23 5.94 5.75 -6.47
C ALA A 23 4.54 5.25 -6.09
N VAL A 24 4.33 3.94 -6.01
CA VAL A 24 3.07 3.34 -5.53
C VAL A 24 2.82 3.72 -4.07
N LYS A 25 3.86 3.62 -3.23
CA LYS A 25 3.74 4.01 -1.81
C LYS A 25 3.36 5.49 -1.67
N MET A 26 4.09 6.39 -2.35
CA MET A 26 3.80 7.83 -2.32
C MET A 26 2.38 8.12 -2.83
N SER A 27 1.96 7.49 -3.91
CA SER A 27 0.63 7.68 -4.49
C SER A 27 -0.48 7.17 -3.56
N ARG A 28 -0.22 6.10 -2.79
CA ARG A 28 -1.12 5.59 -1.75
C ARG A 28 -1.24 6.57 -0.59
N ASP A 29 -0.12 7.07 -0.08
CA ASP A 29 -0.12 8.05 1.01
C ASP A 29 -0.90 9.33 0.61
N GLU A 30 -0.67 9.83 -0.62
CA GLU A 30 -1.43 10.95 -1.18
C GLU A 30 -2.93 10.64 -1.40
N ALA A 31 -3.28 9.41 -1.75
CA ALA A 31 -4.66 8.98 -1.92
C ALA A 31 -5.39 8.89 -0.58
N ILE A 32 -4.75 8.33 0.44
CA ILE A 32 -5.28 8.23 1.80
C ILE A 32 -5.59 9.61 2.35
N GLU A 33 -4.66 10.56 2.25
CA GLU A 33 -4.89 11.93 2.72
C GLU A 33 -6.04 12.62 1.96
N ARG A 34 -6.21 12.36 0.66
CA ARG A 34 -7.34 12.90 -0.12
C ARG A 34 -8.70 12.35 0.29
N VAL A 35 -8.78 11.07 0.68
CA VAL A 35 -10.04 10.43 1.06
C VAL A 35 -10.33 10.51 2.56
N ARG A 36 -9.36 10.96 3.37
CA ARG A 36 -9.43 10.97 4.83
C ARG A 36 -10.70 11.57 5.41
N THR A 37 -11.11 12.76 4.97
CA THR A 37 -12.34 13.40 5.46
C THR A 37 -13.58 12.57 5.17
N ARG A 38 -13.63 11.95 4.00
CA ARG A 38 -14.75 11.06 3.62
C ARG A 38 -14.71 9.75 4.41
N ALA A 39 -13.51 9.21 4.65
CA ALA A 39 -13.33 8.02 5.48
C ALA A 39 -13.75 8.29 6.94
N GLU A 40 -13.44 9.47 7.48
CA GLU A 40 -13.90 9.93 8.80
C GLU A 40 -15.42 9.99 8.89
N ASP A 41 -16.10 10.60 7.92
CA ASP A 41 -17.57 10.66 7.92
C ASP A 41 -18.22 9.26 7.85
N VAL A 42 -17.67 8.34 7.05
CA VAL A 42 -18.17 6.96 6.94
C VAL A 42 -17.87 6.14 8.21
N ALA A 43 -16.69 6.32 8.80
CA ALA A 43 -16.32 5.68 10.06
C ALA A 43 -17.19 6.15 11.22
N GLU A 44 -17.47 7.46 11.30
CA GLU A 44 -18.44 8.02 12.26
C GLU A 44 -19.80 7.35 12.10
N ASP A 45 -20.28 7.16 10.87
CA ASP A 45 -21.57 6.52 10.62
C ASP A 45 -21.61 5.06 11.09
N ARG A 46 -20.54 4.29 10.87
CA ARG A 46 -20.43 2.91 11.40
C ARG A 46 -20.44 2.86 12.93
N ILE A 47 -19.79 3.81 13.60
CA ILE A 47 -19.80 3.92 15.06
C ILE A 47 -21.21 4.26 15.56
N LEU A 48 -21.89 5.18 14.88
CA LEU A 48 -23.26 5.56 15.23
C LEU A 48 -24.22 4.37 15.07
N ASP A 49 -24.07 3.54 14.05
CA ASP A 49 -24.86 2.33 13.86
C ASP A 49 -24.63 1.29 14.99
N ALA A 50 -23.39 1.19 15.50
CA ALA A 50 -23.08 0.34 16.65
C ALA A 50 -23.66 0.87 17.97
N LEU A 51 -23.68 2.19 18.16
CA LEU A 51 -24.22 2.86 19.35
C LEU A 51 -25.75 2.96 19.36
N LEU A 52 -26.36 3.07 18.19
CA LEU A 52 -27.78 3.17 17.96
C LEU A 52 -28.21 2.02 17.05
N PRO A 53 -28.21 0.78 17.54
CA PRO A 53 -28.68 -0.33 16.73
C PRO A 53 -30.10 -0.03 16.27
N PRO A 54 -30.41 -0.09 14.96
CA PRO A 54 -31.74 0.17 14.47
C PRO A 54 -32.69 -0.77 15.20
N ALA A 55 -33.84 -0.24 15.66
CA ALA A 55 -34.85 -1.04 16.33
C ALA A 55 -35.21 -2.19 15.39
N ARG A 56 -34.67 -3.38 15.66
CA ARG A 56 -34.95 -4.56 14.84
C ARG A 56 -36.45 -4.73 14.84
N SER A 57 -37.06 -4.64 13.66
CA SER A 57 -38.37 -5.22 13.42
C SER A 57 -38.26 -6.69 13.80
N SER A 58 -38.71 -7.02 15.01
CA SER A 58 -38.68 -8.37 15.53
C SER A 58 -39.46 -9.28 14.56
N PRO A 59 -38.83 -10.31 13.95
CA PRO A 59 -39.54 -11.26 13.10
C PRO A 59 -40.34 -12.19 14.02
N GLY A 60 -41.52 -11.75 14.45
CA GLY A 60 -42.36 -12.53 15.36
C GLY A 60 -43.66 -11.90 15.84
N LEU A 61 -43.97 -10.64 15.53
CA LEU A 61 -45.27 -10.05 15.88
C LEU A 61 -46.07 -9.69 14.63
N ASP A 62 -46.97 -10.61 14.29
CA ASP A 62 -48.09 -10.46 13.35
C ASP A 62 -49.08 -9.40 13.86
N ASN A 63 -49.22 -8.28 13.12
CA ASN A 63 -50.51 -7.76 12.63
C ASN A 63 -50.39 -6.35 12.02
N GLY A 64 -50.60 -6.27 10.71
CA GLY A 64 -51.60 -5.36 10.12
C GLY A 64 -51.49 -3.84 10.32
N THR A 65 -50.39 -3.28 10.81
CA THR A 65 -50.23 -1.82 10.89
C THR A 65 -48.98 -1.37 10.15
N VAL A 66 -49.20 -0.40 9.27
CA VAL A 66 -48.19 0.29 8.48
C VAL A 66 -47.17 0.91 9.42
N ALA A 67 -46.06 0.21 9.67
CA ALA A 67 -44.91 0.75 10.40
C ALA A 67 -44.07 1.60 9.43
N VAL A 68 -44.63 2.75 9.08
CA VAL A 68 -43.84 3.90 8.63
C VAL A 68 -43.28 4.51 9.92
N ALA A 69 -41.99 4.29 10.18
CA ALA A 69 -41.23 5.16 11.10
C ALA A 69 -39.89 5.57 10.45
N PRO A 70 -39.88 6.57 9.55
CA PRO A 70 -38.68 7.02 8.86
C PRO A 70 -38.14 8.38 9.34
N ASP A 71 -38.36 8.82 10.59
CA ASP A 71 -37.99 10.21 10.97
C ASP A 71 -37.35 10.43 12.37
N HIS A 72 -37.37 9.46 13.29
CA HIS A 72 -36.77 9.67 14.62
C HIS A 72 -35.26 9.37 14.69
N ASP A 73 -34.72 8.63 13.74
CA ASP A 73 -33.29 8.27 13.70
C ASP A 73 -32.40 9.49 13.42
N GLY A 74 -32.85 10.42 12.56
CA GLY A 74 -32.05 11.58 12.16
C GLY A 74 -31.70 12.51 13.33
N ALA A 75 -32.68 12.86 14.17
CA ALA A 75 -32.47 13.80 15.27
C ALA A 75 -31.60 13.20 16.40
N ALA A 76 -31.78 11.91 16.71
CA ALA A 76 -30.93 11.21 17.68
C ALA A 76 -29.51 11.03 17.14
N ARG A 77 -29.36 10.53 15.91
CA ARG A 77 -28.07 10.34 15.23
C ARG A 77 -27.28 11.64 15.12
N GLN A 78 -27.94 12.76 14.82
CA GLN A 78 -27.26 14.06 14.72
C GLN A 78 -26.78 14.59 16.08
N ARG A 79 -27.52 14.32 17.17
CA ARG A 79 -27.05 14.62 18.53
C ARG A 79 -25.86 13.76 18.92
N PHE A 80 -25.91 12.46 18.65
CA PHE A 80 -24.81 11.54 18.95
C PHE A 80 -23.57 11.84 18.10
N ARG A 81 -23.73 12.22 16.82
CA ARG A 81 -22.61 12.67 15.98
C ARG A 81 -21.91 13.89 16.57
N LYS A 82 -22.69 14.85 17.10
CA LYS A 82 -22.12 16.00 17.82
C LYS A 82 -21.36 15.58 19.07
N LEU A 83 -21.92 14.66 19.87
CA LEU A 83 -21.26 14.14 21.08
C LEU A 83 -19.97 13.35 20.75
N LEU A 84 -19.96 12.62 19.64
CA LEU A 84 -18.81 11.88 19.13
C LEU A 84 -17.68 12.84 18.74
N ARG A 85 -17.99 13.87 17.96
CA ARG A 85 -17.01 14.91 17.57
C ARG A 85 -16.51 15.76 18.75
N GLU A 86 -17.31 15.87 19.82
CA GLU A 86 -16.92 16.51 21.08
C GLU A 86 -16.09 15.61 22.01
N GLY A 87 -15.82 14.35 21.63
CA GLY A 87 -15.03 13.40 22.42
C GLY A 87 -15.74 12.86 23.67
N LYS A 88 -17.07 13.06 23.77
CA LYS A 88 -17.83 12.67 24.98
C LYS A 88 -18.20 11.19 25.04
N LEU A 89 -17.90 10.46 23.98
CA LEU A 89 -18.24 9.03 23.84
C LEU A 89 -16.99 8.15 23.79
N ASP A 90 -15.79 8.73 23.87
CA ASP A 90 -14.49 8.09 23.68
C ASP A 90 -14.28 6.87 24.59
N ASP A 91 -14.70 6.98 25.85
CA ASP A 91 -14.57 5.93 26.87
C ASP A 91 -15.60 4.80 26.76
N LYS A 92 -16.61 4.92 25.88
CA LYS A 92 -17.61 3.87 25.74
C LYS A 92 -17.06 2.69 24.97
N GLU A 93 -17.39 1.49 25.42
CA GLU A 93 -17.08 0.26 24.70
C GLU A 93 -18.17 -0.01 23.65
N ILE A 94 -17.73 -0.34 22.44
CA ILE A 94 -18.58 -0.77 21.33
C ILE A 94 -18.04 -2.07 20.73
N GLU A 95 -18.95 -2.89 20.21
CA GLU A 95 -18.60 -4.08 19.45
C GLU A 95 -18.68 -3.73 17.96
N ILE A 96 -17.55 -3.83 17.25
CA ILE A 96 -17.47 -3.56 15.83
C ILE A 96 -16.83 -4.73 15.09
N GLU A 97 -17.30 -4.97 13.87
CA GLU A 97 -16.63 -5.87 12.93
C GLU A 97 -15.43 -5.16 12.33
N VAL A 98 -14.24 -5.68 12.59
CA VAL A 98 -13.00 -5.18 11.99
C VAL A 98 -12.34 -6.28 11.19
N THR A 99 -11.73 -5.90 10.08
CA THR A 99 -10.90 -6.82 9.31
C THR A 99 -9.71 -7.22 10.16
N SER A 100 -9.63 -8.50 10.53
CA SER A 100 -8.49 -9.01 11.29
C SER A 100 -7.43 -9.52 10.32
N PRO A 101 -6.16 -9.13 10.49
CA PRO A 101 -5.09 -9.72 9.71
C PRO A 101 -5.10 -11.23 9.96
N THR A 102 -5.28 -12.01 8.90
CA THR A 102 -5.18 -13.46 9.00
C THR A 102 -3.77 -13.79 9.44
N VAL A 103 -3.62 -14.28 10.68
CA VAL A 103 -2.34 -14.77 11.21
C VAL A 103 -1.84 -15.83 10.23
N GLY A 104 -0.80 -15.48 9.48
CA GLY A 104 -0.21 -16.36 8.49
C GLY A 104 0.33 -17.60 9.20
N VAL A 105 0.01 -18.78 8.68
CA VAL A 105 0.72 -20.00 9.05
C VAL A 105 2.15 -19.81 8.55
N GLU A 106 3.12 -19.65 9.45
CA GLU A 106 4.54 -19.67 9.09
C GLU A 106 4.88 -21.08 8.60
N ILE A 107 4.91 -21.25 7.29
CA ILE A 107 5.40 -22.48 6.66
C ILE A 107 6.92 -22.41 6.70
N MET A 108 7.52 -23.11 7.66
CA MET A 108 8.97 -23.28 7.75
C MET A 108 9.45 -24.14 6.57
N GLY A 109 9.83 -23.48 5.48
CA GLY A 109 10.35 -24.13 4.27
C GLY A 109 11.84 -24.47 4.38
N PRO A 110 12.33 -25.46 3.62
CA PRO A 110 13.76 -25.75 3.53
C PRO A 110 14.54 -24.57 2.91
N PRO A 111 15.83 -24.39 3.29
CA PRO A 111 16.65 -23.27 2.83
C PRO A 111 16.76 -23.27 1.29
N GLY A 112 16.53 -22.10 0.67
CA GLY A 112 16.51 -21.91 -0.78
C GLY A 112 15.12 -21.77 -1.42
N MET A 113 14.02 -21.81 -0.64
CA MET A 113 12.64 -21.60 -1.12
C MET A 113 11.93 -20.37 -0.50
N GLU A 114 12.66 -19.48 0.18
CA GLU A 114 12.10 -18.36 0.96
C GLU A 114 11.21 -17.42 0.13
N GLU A 115 11.59 -17.16 -1.13
CA GLU A 115 10.83 -16.29 -2.03
C GLU A 115 9.52 -16.95 -2.51
N MET A 116 9.56 -18.27 -2.76
CA MET A 116 8.39 -19.05 -3.16
C MET A 116 7.41 -19.25 -2.00
N THR A 117 7.91 -19.42 -0.76
CA THR A 117 7.05 -19.50 0.43
C THR A 117 6.34 -18.17 0.69
N GLY A 118 7.02 -17.03 0.47
CA GLY A 118 6.41 -15.70 0.57
C GLY A 118 5.27 -15.52 -0.45
N GLN A 119 5.50 -15.91 -1.70
CA GLN A 119 4.49 -15.81 -2.76
C GLN A 119 3.27 -16.73 -2.52
N LEU A 120 3.50 -17.96 -2.03
CA LEU A 120 2.43 -18.88 -1.66
C LEU A 120 1.61 -18.36 -0.46
N GLN A 121 2.26 -17.71 0.51
CA GLN A 121 1.60 -17.09 1.64
C GLN A 121 0.69 -15.93 1.21
N SER A 122 1.16 -15.07 0.29
CA SER A 122 0.33 -14.00 -0.30
C SER A 122 -0.85 -14.55 -1.10
N MET A 123 -0.66 -15.66 -1.83
CA MET A 123 -1.77 -16.35 -2.52
C MET A 123 -2.79 -16.93 -1.53
N PHE A 124 -2.35 -17.53 -0.42
CA PHE A 124 -3.24 -18.07 0.61
C PHE A 124 -4.02 -16.98 1.36
N GLN A 125 -3.42 -15.81 1.60
CA GLN A 125 -4.12 -14.66 2.17
C GLN A 125 -5.21 -14.15 1.23
N ASN A 126 -4.92 -14.07 -0.07
CA ASN A 126 -5.90 -13.64 -1.08
C ASN A 126 -7.05 -14.65 -1.30
N LEU A 127 -6.81 -15.97 -1.11
CA LEU A 127 -7.87 -16.99 -1.18
C LEU A 127 -8.66 -17.18 0.12
N GLY A 128 -8.05 -16.87 1.28
CA GLY A 128 -8.63 -17.11 2.60
C GLY A 128 -9.78 -16.18 2.98
N GLY A 129 -9.98 -15.11 2.20
CA GLY A 129 -10.97 -14.06 2.45
C GLY A 129 -10.64 -13.24 3.69
N ASP A 130 -10.94 -11.95 3.64
CA ASP A 130 -10.86 -11.06 4.79
C ASP A 130 -11.89 -11.48 5.84
N LYS A 131 -11.46 -12.35 6.77
CA LYS A 131 -12.30 -12.75 7.91
C LYS A 131 -12.48 -11.55 8.84
N LYS A 132 -13.63 -10.91 8.74
CA LYS A 132 -14.10 -9.94 9.73
C LYS A 132 -14.30 -10.64 11.08
N GLN A 133 -13.77 -10.06 12.15
CA GLN A 133 -14.01 -10.52 13.51
C GLN A 133 -14.67 -9.41 14.32
N HIS A 134 -15.62 -9.79 15.16
CA HIS A 134 -16.17 -8.87 16.15
C HIS A 134 -15.12 -8.63 17.24
N ARG A 135 -14.82 -7.36 17.49
CA ARG A 135 -13.96 -6.94 18.60
C ARG A 135 -14.66 -5.87 19.41
N THR A 136 -14.62 -6.03 20.72
CA THR A 136 -15.03 -4.99 21.67
C THR A 136 -13.86 -4.05 21.89
N LEU A 137 -14.07 -2.76 21.59
CA LEU A 137 -13.05 -1.72 21.65
C LEU A 137 -13.68 -0.43 22.20
N THR A 138 -12.86 0.50 22.68
CA THR A 138 -13.33 1.85 23.00
C THR A 138 -13.70 2.59 21.71
N VAL A 139 -14.63 3.54 21.77
CA VAL A 139 -14.96 4.41 20.62
C VAL A 139 -13.71 5.13 20.10
N ALA A 140 -12.83 5.57 20.99
CA ALA A 140 -11.58 6.25 20.64
C ALA A 140 -10.60 5.39 19.84
N ASP A 141 -10.54 4.09 20.11
CA ASP A 141 -9.68 3.16 19.35
C ASP A 141 -10.39 2.66 18.09
N ALA A 142 -11.69 2.41 18.18
CA ALA A 142 -12.54 2.01 17.07
C ALA A 142 -12.49 3.02 15.93
N ILE A 143 -12.56 4.33 16.21
CA ILE A 143 -12.56 5.36 15.17
C ILE A 143 -11.26 5.37 14.36
N LYS A 144 -10.11 5.17 15.01
CA LYS A 144 -8.81 5.13 14.32
C LYS A 144 -8.74 3.95 13.34
N ILE A 145 -9.15 2.76 13.81
CA ILE A 145 -9.14 1.53 13.01
C ILE A 145 -10.12 1.65 11.84
N LEU A 146 -11.33 2.14 12.10
CA LEU A 146 -12.36 2.27 11.07
C LEU A 146 -11.99 3.33 10.03
N VAL A 147 -11.37 4.44 10.41
CA VAL A 147 -10.90 5.45 9.45
C VAL A 147 -9.86 4.86 8.51
N GLU A 148 -8.90 4.09 9.02
CA GLU A 148 -7.89 3.41 8.19
C GLU A 148 -8.52 2.37 7.25
N GLU A 149 -9.48 1.59 7.74
CA GLU A 149 -10.22 0.59 6.96
C GLU A 149 -11.03 1.25 5.83
N GLU A 150 -11.81 2.28 6.15
CA GLU A 150 -12.63 3.00 5.17
C GLU A 150 -11.79 3.79 4.17
N ALA A 151 -10.67 4.40 4.61
CA ALA A 151 -9.73 5.05 3.70
C ALA A 151 -9.15 4.06 2.70
N SER A 152 -8.79 2.85 3.15
CA SER A 152 -8.29 1.79 2.27
C SER A 152 -9.35 1.31 1.28
N ASN A 153 -10.61 1.16 1.72
CA ASN A 153 -11.72 0.73 0.87
C ASN A 153 -12.12 1.77 -0.19
N LEU A 154 -11.93 3.07 0.10
CA LEU A 154 -12.26 4.16 -0.82
C LEU A 154 -11.25 4.31 -1.97
N ILE A 155 -10.09 3.67 -1.87
CA ILE A 155 -9.01 3.77 -2.86
C ILE A 155 -9.12 2.61 -3.86
N ASN A 156 -9.20 2.94 -5.15
CA ASN A 156 -9.04 1.93 -6.19
C ASN A 156 -7.56 1.60 -6.39
N GLU A 157 -7.15 0.45 -5.89
CA GLU A 157 -5.78 -0.06 -5.98
C GLU A 157 -5.30 -0.29 -7.42
N GLU A 158 -6.18 -0.64 -8.36
CA GLU A 158 -5.79 -0.83 -9.77
C GLU A 158 -5.47 0.52 -10.44
N ASP A 159 -6.36 1.49 -10.29
CA ASP A 159 -6.16 2.85 -10.83
C ASP A 159 -4.89 3.48 -10.24
N LEU A 160 -4.66 3.27 -8.94
CA LEU A 160 -3.48 3.77 -8.25
C LEU A 160 -2.18 3.19 -8.81
N LYS A 161 -2.15 1.88 -9.07
CA LYS A 161 -0.98 1.22 -9.66
C LYS A 161 -0.72 1.74 -11.08
N HIS A 162 -1.76 1.88 -11.90
CA HIS A 162 -1.63 2.44 -13.24
C HIS A 162 -1.12 3.88 -13.23
N GLU A 163 -1.61 4.70 -12.30
CA GLU A 163 -1.15 6.07 -12.16
C GLU A 163 0.29 6.15 -11.66
N ALA A 164 0.68 5.30 -10.72
CA ALA A 164 2.05 5.24 -10.23
C ALA A 164 3.04 4.85 -11.34
N VAL A 165 2.69 3.89 -12.20
CA VAL A 165 3.52 3.54 -13.37
C VAL A 165 3.67 4.74 -14.30
N ARG A 166 2.56 5.42 -14.64
CA ARG A 166 2.61 6.63 -15.48
C ARG A 166 3.47 7.73 -14.87
N ARG A 167 3.34 7.96 -13.56
CA ARG A 167 4.13 8.95 -12.82
C ARG A 167 5.62 8.63 -12.87
N VAL A 168 6.01 7.36 -12.75
CA VAL A 168 7.42 6.97 -12.92
C VAL A 168 7.88 7.16 -14.37
N GLU A 169 7.06 6.77 -15.35
CA GLU A 169 7.42 6.94 -16.76
C GLU A 169 7.64 8.42 -17.11
N GLN A 170 6.88 9.37 -16.53
CA GLN A 170 6.94 10.79 -16.91
C GLN A 170 7.83 11.64 -16.00
N ASP A 171 7.80 11.39 -14.69
CA ASP A 171 8.41 12.25 -13.67
C ASP A 171 9.45 11.49 -12.81
N GLY A 172 9.78 10.25 -13.19
CA GLY A 172 10.74 9.42 -12.48
C GLY A 172 12.14 10.04 -12.47
N ILE A 173 12.79 10.02 -11.30
CA ILE A 173 14.17 10.47 -11.14
C ILE A 173 14.99 9.35 -10.51
N VAL A 174 16.10 8.99 -11.15
CA VAL A 174 17.07 8.03 -10.64
C VAL A 174 18.38 8.75 -10.36
N PHE A 175 18.88 8.63 -9.14
CA PHE A 175 20.20 9.13 -8.75
C PHE A 175 21.21 7.98 -8.68
N LEU A 176 22.25 8.05 -9.51
CA LEU A 176 23.36 7.10 -9.57
C LEU A 176 24.59 7.72 -8.91
N ASP A 177 24.84 7.38 -7.65
CA ASP A 177 26.02 7.88 -6.92
C ASP A 177 27.27 7.05 -7.21
N GLU A 178 28.43 7.65 -6.98
CA GLU A 178 29.76 7.03 -7.15
C GLU A 178 29.95 6.37 -8.53
N LEU A 179 29.39 6.97 -9.60
CA LEU A 179 29.52 6.46 -10.96
C LEU A 179 30.99 6.38 -11.40
N ASP A 180 31.84 7.24 -10.86
CA ASP A 180 33.29 7.23 -11.08
C ASP A 180 33.98 5.93 -10.62
N LYS A 181 33.37 5.15 -9.72
CA LYS A 181 33.90 3.85 -9.26
C LYS A 181 33.76 2.73 -10.30
N ILE A 182 32.83 2.88 -11.24
CA ILE A 182 32.60 1.88 -12.30
C ILE A 182 33.26 2.25 -13.63
N VAL A 183 33.88 3.43 -13.72
CA VAL A 183 34.69 3.84 -14.90
C VAL A 183 36.03 3.13 -14.88
N GLY A 184 36.38 2.45 -15.98
CA GLY A 184 37.66 1.73 -16.14
C GLY A 184 38.87 2.67 -16.22
N ARG A 185 40.05 2.20 -15.82
CA ARG A 185 41.32 2.94 -16.01
C ARG A 185 41.99 2.42 -17.28
N ALA A 186 42.39 3.31 -18.19
CA ALA A 186 42.87 2.98 -19.53
C ALA A 186 44.01 1.94 -19.63
N ASP A 187 44.73 1.63 -18.54
CA ASP A 187 45.95 0.82 -18.55
C ASP A 187 45.87 -0.56 -17.84
N HIS A 188 44.74 -0.97 -17.23
CA HIS A 188 44.71 -2.16 -16.34
C HIS A 188 43.62 -3.20 -16.69
N GLN A 189 43.98 -4.15 -17.56
CA GLN A 189 43.11 -5.17 -18.17
C GLN A 189 42.50 -6.25 -17.23
N GLY A 190 42.75 -6.22 -15.92
CA GLY A 190 42.50 -7.37 -15.02
C GLY A 190 41.25 -7.29 -14.12
N SER A 191 40.93 -6.13 -13.54
CA SER A 191 39.77 -5.96 -12.64
C SER A 191 38.60 -5.18 -13.27
N ASP A 192 38.75 -4.75 -14.53
CA ASP A 192 37.82 -3.84 -15.17
C ASP A 192 36.60 -4.52 -15.83
N VAL A 193 36.65 -5.84 -16.07
CA VAL A 193 35.53 -6.58 -16.71
C VAL A 193 34.22 -6.49 -15.91
N SER A 194 34.29 -6.52 -14.58
CA SER A 194 33.12 -6.41 -13.71
C SER A 194 32.56 -4.97 -13.67
N ARG A 195 33.43 -3.97 -13.73
CA ARG A 195 33.06 -2.54 -13.67
C ARG A 195 32.43 -2.06 -14.97
N GLU A 196 33.04 -2.44 -16.10
CA GLU A 196 32.47 -2.21 -17.43
C GLU A 196 31.17 -2.99 -17.64
N GLY A 197 31.02 -4.18 -17.04
CA GLY A 197 29.78 -4.95 -17.04
C GLY A 197 28.59 -4.14 -16.49
N VAL A 198 28.77 -3.48 -15.35
CA VAL A 198 27.72 -2.62 -14.76
C VAL A 198 27.33 -1.47 -15.68
N GLN A 199 28.29 -0.85 -16.38
CA GLN A 199 27.97 0.20 -17.36
C GLN A 199 27.14 -0.35 -18.52
N ARG A 200 27.51 -1.52 -19.05
CA ARG A 200 26.78 -2.18 -20.15
C ARG A 200 25.36 -2.55 -19.75
N ASP A 201 25.16 -2.95 -18.50
CA ASP A 201 23.84 -3.29 -17.97
C ASP A 201 22.98 -2.04 -17.66
N LEU A 202 23.62 -0.89 -17.36
CA LEU A 202 22.93 0.40 -17.17
C LEU A 202 22.51 1.06 -18.49
N LEU A 203 23.24 0.81 -19.60
CA LEU A 203 22.98 1.43 -20.90
C LEU A 203 21.53 1.28 -21.38
N PRO A 204 20.91 0.07 -21.37
CA PRO A 204 19.51 -0.08 -21.77
C PRO A 204 18.55 0.80 -20.96
N LEU A 205 18.79 0.97 -19.66
CA LEU A 205 17.92 1.79 -18.82
C LEU A 205 17.96 3.27 -19.20
N VAL A 206 19.16 3.79 -19.49
CA VAL A 206 19.36 5.22 -19.83
C VAL A 206 19.05 5.54 -21.29
N GLU A 207 19.18 4.57 -22.20
CA GLU A 207 18.83 4.72 -23.62
C GLU A 207 17.32 4.59 -23.87
N GLY A 208 16.59 3.97 -22.94
CA GLY A 208 15.16 3.69 -23.05
C GLY A 208 14.90 2.20 -23.31
N CYS A 209 14.32 1.53 -22.32
CA CYS A 209 13.90 0.14 -22.46
C CYS A 209 12.59 -0.11 -21.70
N ASN A 210 12.03 -1.31 -21.92
CA ASN A 210 10.90 -1.80 -21.16
C ASN A 210 11.37 -2.70 -20.03
N VAL A 211 11.07 -2.33 -18.79
CA VAL A 211 11.35 -3.16 -17.60
C VAL A 211 10.06 -3.81 -17.12
N SER A 212 10.11 -5.12 -16.89
CA SER A 212 9.00 -5.86 -16.28
C SER A 212 8.98 -5.66 -14.76
N THR A 213 7.83 -5.25 -14.24
CA THR A 213 7.59 -5.04 -12.81
C THR A 213 6.32 -5.79 -12.37
N ARG A 214 6.13 -5.93 -11.05
CA ARG A 214 4.90 -6.50 -10.48
C ARG A 214 3.64 -5.66 -10.75
N TYR A 215 3.80 -4.42 -11.24
CA TYR A 215 2.72 -3.50 -11.57
C TYR A 215 2.49 -3.36 -13.08
N GLY A 216 3.21 -4.13 -13.89
CA GLY A 216 3.15 -4.08 -15.35
C GLY A 216 4.48 -3.70 -15.98
N MET A 217 4.43 -3.47 -17.29
CA MET A 217 5.58 -3.02 -18.08
C MET A 217 5.78 -1.52 -17.90
N LEU A 218 7.03 -1.09 -17.75
CA LEU A 218 7.40 0.31 -17.50
C LEU A 218 8.49 0.74 -18.49
N ARG A 219 8.28 1.88 -19.15
CA ARG A 219 9.22 2.49 -20.11
C ARG A 219 10.14 3.49 -19.46
N THR A 220 11.44 3.37 -19.67
CA THR A 220 12.44 4.25 -19.06
C THR A 220 12.77 5.50 -19.89
N ASP A 221 12.18 5.66 -21.08
CA ASP A 221 12.49 6.69 -22.08
C ASP A 221 12.50 8.14 -21.55
N HIS A 222 11.69 8.43 -20.54
CA HIS A 222 11.53 9.78 -19.97
C HIS A 222 11.93 9.86 -18.49
N ILE A 223 12.60 8.84 -17.96
CA ILE A 223 13.15 8.88 -16.61
C ILE A 223 14.42 9.75 -16.61
N LEU A 224 14.49 10.70 -15.68
CA LEU A 224 15.67 11.54 -15.49
C LEU A 224 16.74 10.78 -14.68
N PHE A 225 17.88 10.51 -15.29
CA PHE A 225 19.05 9.97 -14.61
C PHE A 225 20.03 11.09 -14.22
N ILE A 226 20.38 11.14 -12.95
CA ILE A 226 21.39 12.06 -12.40
C ILE A 226 22.54 11.21 -11.87
N ALA A 227 23.72 11.35 -12.48
CA ALA A 227 24.91 10.66 -12.02
C ALA A 227 25.83 11.60 -11.21
N SER A 228 26.40 11.07 -10.14
CA SER A 228 27.35 11.74 -9.26
C SER A 228 28.63 10.91 -9.15
N GLY A 229 29.75 11.59 -8.89
CA GLY A 229 31.06 10.98 -8.70
C GLY A 229 32.06 12.06 -8.29
N ALA A 230 33.08 11.68 -7.52
CA ALA A 230 34.14 12.62 -7.17
C ALA A 230 35.04 12.91 -8.38
N PHE A 231 35.16 11.95 -9.30
CA PHE A 231 36.05 12.00 -10.46
C PHE A 231 37.48 12.39 -10.09
N GLN A 232 37.90 12.02 -8.89
CA GLN A 232 39.27 12.14 -8.41
C GLN A 232 40.02 10.90 -8.88
N MET A 233 40.37 10.88 -10.16
CA MET A 233 41.35 9.95 -10.73
C MET A 233 42.68 10.64 -10.99
#